data_AF-A0A4Y8Q6D1-F1
#
_entry.id   AF-A0A4Y8Q6D1-F1
#
_cell.length_a   1.000
_cell.length_b   1.000
_cell.length_c   1.000
_cell.angle_alpha   90.00
_cell.angle_beta   90.00
_cell.angle_gamma   90.00
#
_symmetry.space_group_name_H-M   'P 1'
#
loop_
_entity.id
_entity.type
_entity.pdbx_description
1 polymer ?
#
loop_
_entity_poly.entity_id
_entity_poly.type
_entity_poly.pdbx_seq_one_letter_code
_entity_poly.pdbx_strand_id
1 'polypeptide(L)'
;MFNLCTLYLRWRVDYNRKGTRYKEENKVVQMIIATVLMLVLFFGLGFILNMLMKTTWFPIYAYVALVIGLIVYWSVGTGTFLSNLSEFTYVDYTPGVGGLIGAVLSGTAIKALRQRGFKMF
;
A
#
# COMPACT_ATOMS: atom_id res chain seq x y z
N MET A 1 35.38 13.87 -38.37
CA MET A 1 35.90 14.30 -37.06
C MET A 1 34.69 14.53 -36.13
N PHE A 2 34.27 13.51 -35.39
CA PHE A 2 33.16 13.63 -34.43
C PHE A 2 33.61 14.54 -33.29
N ASN A 3 32.96 15.70 -33.13
CA ASN A 3 33.36 16.69 -32.14
C ASN A 3 32.98 16.16 -30.74
N LEU A 4 33.94 16.08 -29.82
CA LEU A 4 33.71 15.56 -28.45
C LEU A 4 32.57 16.28 -27.74
N CYS A 5 32.39 17.58 -28.04
CA CYS A 5 31.31 18.41 -27.50
C CYS A 5 29.91 17.92 -27.92
N THR A 6 29.72 17.55 -29.20
CA THR A 6 28.45 16.98 -29.69
C THR A 6 28.14 15.61 -29.08
N LEU A 7 29.17 14.79 -28.85
CA LEU A 7 29.02 13.47 -28.21
C LEU A 7 28.62 13.61 -26.74
N TYR A 8 29.21 14.58 -26.03
CA TYR A 8 28.88 14.87 -24.65
C TYR A 8 27.46 15.45 -24.48
N LEU A 9 27.05 16.38 -25.34
CA LEU A 9 25.69 16.91 -25.31
C LEU A 9 24.66 15.83 -25.64
N ARG A 10 24.96 14.94 -26.60
CA ARG A 10 24.11 13.79 -26.91
C ARG A 10 24.00 12.83 -25.72
N TRP A 11 25.12 12.48 -25.11
CA TRP A 11 25.17 11.62 -23.92
C TRP A 11 24.40 12.23 -22.74
N ARG A 12 24.53 13.54 -22.50
CA ARG A 12 23.80 14.26 -21.44
C ARG A 12 22.29 14.25 -21.66
N VAL A 13 21.83 14.49 -22.89
CA VAL A 13 20.40 14.43 -23.23
C VAL A 13 19.86 13.01 -23.08
N ASP A 14 20.61 12.01 -23.52
CA ASP A 14 20.19 10.61 -23.42
C ASP A 14 20.23 10.11 -21.95
N TYR A 15 21.17 10.59 -21.12
CA TYR A 15 21.19 10.30 -19.68
C TYR A 15 20.00 10.91 -18.94
N ASN A 16 19.67 12.19 -19.21
CA ASN A 16 18.53 12.85 -18.57
C ASN A 16 17.20 12.24 -19.02
N ARG A 17 17.07 11.89 -20.32
CA ARG A 17 15.88 11.21 -20.87
C ARG A 17 15.69 9.80 -20.28
N LYS A 18 16.79 9.07 -20.04
CA LYS A 18 16.72 7.77 -19.34
C LYS A 18 16.38 7.95 -17.86
N GLY A 19 16.96 8.95 -17.19
CA GLY A 19 16.69 9.26 -15.78
C GLY A 19 15.21 9.57 -15.50
N THR A 20 14.56 10.37 -16.36
CA THR A 20 13.12 10.64 -16.23
C THR A 20 12.25 9.43 -16.55
N ARG A 21 12.64 8.60 -17.54
CA ARG A 21 11.98 7.31 -17.84
C ARG A 21 12.05 6.33 -16.67
N TYR A 22 13.21 6.15 -16.04
CA TYR A 22 13.33 5.29 -14.86
C TYR A 22 12.48 5.79 -13.69
N LYS A 23 12.43 7.12 -13.46
CA LYS A 23 11.65 7.69 -12.36
C LYS A 23 10.13 7.45 -12.53
N GLU A 24 9.63 7.49 -13.76
CA GLU A 24 8.23 7.20 -14.08
C GLU A 24 7.93 5.69 -14.02
N GLU A 25 8.82 4.83 -14.54
CA GLU A 25 8.68 3.37 -14.46
C GLU A 25 8.71 2.86 -13.01
N ASN A 26 9.58 3.44 -12.17
CA ASN A 26 9.70 3.07 -10.75
C ASN A 26 8.42 3.35 -9.97
N LYS A 27 7.69 4.43 -10.26
CA LYS A 27 6.44 4.76 -9.56
C LYS A 27 5.37 3.70 -9.77
N VAL A 28 5.22 3.20 -11.00
CA VAL A 28 4.22 2.19 -11.33
C VAL A 28 4.55 0.85 -10.71
N VAL A 29 5.81 0.44 -10.79
CA VAL A 29 6.28 -0.81 -10.16
C VAL A 29 6.15 -0.73 -8.63
N GLN A 30 6.53 0.40 -8.03
CA GLN A 30 6.40 0.64 -6.60
C GLN A 30 4.94 0.59 -6.14
N MET A 31 4.00 1.17 -6.89
CA MET A 31 2.56 1.09 -6.59
C MET A 31 2.07 -0.37 -6.53
N ILE A 32 2.42 -1.17 -7.53
CA ILE A 32 1.99 -2.57 -7.60
C ILE A 32 2.56 -3.35 -6.42
N ILE A 33 3.87 -3.20 -6.16
CA ILE A 33 4.54 -3.86 -5.04
C ILE A 33 3.92 -3.43 -3.71
N ALA A 34 3.74 -2.12 -3.48
CA ALA A 34 3.15 -1.60 -2.25
C ALA A 34 1.71 -2.10 -2.03
N THR A 35 0.92 -2.19 -3.09
CA THR A 35 -0.46 -2.70 -3.03
C THR A 35 -0.51 -4.17 -2.66
N VAL A 36 0.32 -5.01 -3.30
CA VAL A 36 0.43 -6.43 -2.97
C VAL A 36 0.98 -6.61 -1.55
N LEU A 37 1.99 -5.83 -1.17
CA LEU A 37 2.60 -5.89 0.16
C LEU A 37 1.59 -5.53 1.24
N MET A 38 0.79 -4.47 1.07
CA MET A 38 -0.25 -4.14 2.04
C MET A 38 -1.35 -5.19 2.10
N LEU A 39 -1.76 -5.74 0.95
CA LEU A 39 -2.73 -6.84 0.93
C LEU A 39 -2.22 -8.02 1.77
N VAL A 40 -1.00 -8.49 1.52
CA VAL A 40 -0.42 -9.65 2.21
C VAL A 40 -0.16 -9.36 3.69
N LEU A 41 0.34 -8.16 4.02
CA LEU A 41 0.60 -7.75 5.40
C LEU A 41 -0.69 -7.77 6.24
N PHE A 42 -1.73 -7.07 5.79
CA PHE A 42 -3.01 -7.04 6.53
C PHE A 42 -3.70 -8.39 6.54
N PHE A 43 -3.59 -9.15 5.46
CA PHE A 43 -4.09 -10.53 5.41
C PHE A 43 -3.40 -11.39 6.48
N GLY A 44 -2.06 -11.37 6.53
CA GLY A 44 -1.26 -12.14 7.48
C GLY A 44 -1.44 -11.69 8.93
N LEU A 45 -1.54 -10.39 9.19
CA LEU A 45 -1.83 -9.84 10.52
C LEU A 45 -3.19 -10.34 11.04
N GLY A 46 -4.22 -10.39 10.20
CA GLY A 46 -5.50 -10.96 10.59
C GLY A 46 -5.42 -12.45 10.97
N PHE A 47 -4.59 -13.25 10.27
CA PHE A 47 -4.33 -14.66 10.61
C PHE A 47 -3.60 -14.82 11.95
N ILE A 48 -2.57 -14.01 12.20
CA ILE A 48 -1.82 -14.03 13.46
C ILE A 48 -2.71 -13.58 14.62
N LEU A 49 -3.49 -12.51 14.44
CA LEU A 49 -4.45 -12.03 15.44
C LEU A 49 -5.50 -13.09 15.78
N ASN A 50 -5.94 -13.88 14.79
CA ASN A 50 -6.84 -15.00 15.01
C ASN A 50 -6.20 -16.16 15.79
N MET A 51 -4.90 -16.39 15.64
CA MET A 51 -4.15 -17.37 16.43
C MET A 51 -3.97 -16.90 17.88
N LEU A 52 -3.78 -15.59 18.11
CA LEU A 52 -3.51 -15.03 19.43
C LEU A 52 -4.78 -14.79 20.26
N MET A 53 -5.90 -14.45 19.62
CA MET A 53 -7.18 -14.21 20.28
C MET A 53 -8.29 -15.07 19.65
N LYS A 54 -9.07 -15.78 20.49
CA LYS A 54 -10.20 -16.62 20.05
C LYS A 54 -11.41 -15.84 19.48
N THR A 55 -11.25 -14.58 19.07
CA THR A 55 -12.32 -13.72 18.57
C THR A 55 -12.18 -13.48 17.06
N THR A 56 -13.20 -13.91 16.30
CA THR A 56 -13.30 -13.75 14.83
C THR A 56 -13.41 -12.31 14.34
N TRP A 57 -13.92 -11.40 15.18
CA TRP A 57 -14.37 -10.07 14.77
C TRP A 57 -13.25 -9.02 14.84
N PHE A 58 -12.16 -9.32 15.54
CA PHE A 58 -11.10 -8.37 15.83
C PHE A 58 -10.34 -7.83 14.60
N PRO A 59 -10.05 -8.61 13.54
CA PRO A 59 -9.32 -8.10 12.37
C PRO A 59 -10.04 -6.93 11.67
N ILE A 60 -11.37 -6.95 11.66
CA ILE A 60 -12.19 -5.88 11.09
C ILE A 60 -12.11 -4.63 11.97
N TYR A 61 -12.26 -4.79 13.30
CA TYR A 61 -12.14 -3.67 14.24
C TYR A 61 -10.75 -3.03 14.23
N ALA A 62 -9.68 -3.84 14.15
CA ALA A 62 -8.30 -3.35 14.08
C ALA A 62 -8.06 -2.53 12.80
N TYR A 63 -8.62 -2.97 11.66
CA TYR A 63 -8.54 -2.22 10.42
C TYR A 63 -9.31 -0.88 10.50
N VAL A 64 -10.53 -0.89 11.03
CA VAL A 64 -11.34 0.33 11.23
C VAL A 64 -10.63 1.32 12.16
N ALA A 65 -10.04 0.84 13.27
CA ALA A 65 -9.29 1.68 14.20
C ALA A 65 -8.06 2.33 13.52
N LEU A 66 -7.36 1.61 12.64
CA LEU A 66 -6.23 2.14 11.88
C LEU A 66 -6.69 3.25 10.92
N VAL A 67 -7.77 3.04 10.18
CA VAL A 67 -8.33 4.05 9.26
C VAL A 67 -8.74 5.32 10.02
N ILE A 68 -9.40 5.17 11.17
CA ILE A 68 -9.78 6.31 12.01
C ILE A 68 -8.54 7.04 12.54
N GLY A 69 -7.55 6.30 13.05
CA GLY A 69 -6.29 6.88 13.53
C GLY A 69 -5.55 7.65 12.43
N LEU A 70 -5.58 7.16 11.19
CA LEU A 70 -5.03 7.84 10.03
C LEU A 70 -5.79 9.16 9.78
N ILE A 71 -7.12 9.12 9.67
CA ILE A 71 -7.95 10.32 9.44
C ILE A 71 -7.71 11.39 10.52
N VAL A 72 -7.63 10.98 11.79
CA VAL A 72 -7.38 11.90 12.91
C VAL A 72 -5.97 12.49 12.82
N TYR A 73 -4.95 11.68 12.50
CA TYR A 73 -3.58 12.16 12.32
C TYR A 73 -3.48 13.24 11.23
N TRP A 74 -4.11 13.00 10.08
CA TRP A 74 -4.18 13.98 8.98
C TRP A 74 -4.98 15.24 9.36
N SER A 75 -6.06 15.09 10.14
CA SER A 75 -6.89 16.20 10.60
C SER A 75 -6.20 17.09 11.65
N VAL A 76 -5.23 16.57 12.40
CA VAL A 76 -4.54 17.30 13.47
C VAL A 76 -3.28 18.02 12.95
N GLY A 77 -2.62 17.48 11.92
CA GLY A 77 -1.34 18.00 11.42
C GLY A 77 -1.43 19.09 10.33
N THR A 78 -2.50 19.12 9.53
CA THR A 78 -2.57 19.98 8.35
C THR A 78 -3.92 20.68 8.26
N GLY A 79 -3.92 22.00 8.42
CA GLY A 79 -5.09 22.84 8.20
C GLY A 79 -5.75 22.54 6.84
N THR A 80 -7.07 22.41 6.89
CA THR A 80 -8.00 22.17 5.77
C THR A 80 -7.81 20.82 5.05
N PHE A 81 -8.73 19.90 5.36
CA PHE A 81 -8.85 18.56 4.77
C PHE A 81 -8.98 18.55 3.24
N LEU A 82 -9.50 19.64 2.65
CA LEU A 82 -9.76 19.77 1.22
C LEU A 82 -8.52 20.07 0.37
N SER A 83 -7.53 20.83 0.88
CA SER A 83 -6.34 21.22 0.12
C SER A 83 -5.27 20.13 0.06
N ASN A 84 -5.22 19.26 1.08
CA ASN A 84 -4.28 18.15 1.13
C ASN A 84 -4.74 16.97 0.24
N LEU A 85 -6.03 16.86 -0.05
CA LEU A 85 -6.57 15.81 -0.92
C LEU A 85 -6.20 16.00 -2.40
N SER A 86 -5.94 17.23 -2.84
CA SER A 86 -5.55 17.54 -4.22
C SER A 86 -4.05 17.37 -4.52
N GLU A 87 -3.19 17.38 -3.50
CA GLU A 87 -1.76 17.04 -3.65
C GLU A 87 -1.47 15.55 -3.47
N PHE A 88 -2.39 14.80 -2.86
CA PHE A 88 -2.29 13.36 -2.72
C PHE A 88 -2.52 12.67 -4.06
N THR A 89 -1.46 12.08 -4.61
CA THR A 89 -1.52 11.38 -5.89
C THR A 89 -2.25 10.05 -5.66
N TYR A 90 -3.09 9.62 -6.64
CA TYR A 90 -3.78 8.32 -6.66
C TYR A 90 -2.89 7.10 -6.29
N VAL A 91 -1.58 7.25 -6.48
CA VAL A 91 -0.49 6.34 -6.08
C VAL A 91 -0.55 5.94 -4.60
N ASP A 92 -1.01 6.81 -3.71
CA ASP A 92 -0.95 6.59 -2.26
C ASP A 92 -2.22 5.92 -1.71
N TYR A 93 -3.36 6.07 -2.39
CA TYR A 93 -4.62 5.45 -1.97
C TYR A 93 -4.71 3.97 -2.38
N THR A 94 -4.07 3.60 -3.49
CA THR A 94 -4.18 2.24 -4.05
C THR A 94 -3.68 1.14 -3.11
N PRO A 95 -2.55 1.30 -2.38
CA PRO A 95 -2.13 0.31 -1.39
C PRO A 95 -3.05 0.25 -0.16
N GLY A 96 -3.63 1.38 0.23
CA GLY A 96 -4.59 1.44 1.34
C GLY A 96 -5.83 0.59 1.08
N VAL A 97 -6.38 0.67 -0.14
CA VAL A 97 -7.49 -0.18 -0.60
C VAL A 97 -7.07 -1.65 -0.66
N GLY A 98 -5.87 -1.95 -1.15
CA GLY A 98 -5.31 -3.31 -1.14
C GLY A 98 -5.25 -3.91 0.27
N GLY A 99 -4.84 -3.11 1.26
CA GLY A 99 -4.86 -3.50 2.67
C GLY A 99 -6.27 -3.74 3.22
N LEU A 100 -7.26 -2.94 2.81
CA LEU A 100 -8.67 -3.10 3.18
C LEU A 100 -9.21 -4.44 2.70
N ILE A 101 -8.94 -4.76 1.44
CA ILE A 101 -9.31 -6.05 0.84
C ILE A 101 -8.59 -7.19 1.59
N GLY A 102 -7.30 -7.05 1.88
CA GLY A 102 -6.53 -8.03 2.65
C GLY A 102 -7.13 -8.33 4.04
N ALA A 103 -7.55 -7.30 4.77
CA ALA A 103 -8.17 -7.45 6.09
C ALA A 103 -9.55 -8.16 6.02
N VAL A 104 -10.39 -7.80 5.05
CA VAL A 104 -11.71 -8.43 4.84
C VAL A 104 -11.55 -9.89 4.41
N LEU A 105 -10.64 -10.18 3.49
CA LEU A 105 -10.31 -11.54 3.06
C LEU A 105 -9.78 -12.38 4.23
N SER A 106 -8.96 -11.81 5.11
CA SER A 106 -8.50 -12.50 6.31
C SER A 106 -9.68 -12.91 7.21
N GLY A 107 -10.58 -11.97 7.52
CA GLY A 107 -11.75 -12.24 8.37
C GLY A 107 -12.69 -13.30 7.78
N THR A 108 -12.94 -13.25 6.46
CA THR A 108 -13.76 -14.26 5.77
C THR A 108 -13.07 -15.63 5.72
N ALA A 109 -11.76 -15.69 5.45
CA ALA A 109 -10.97 -16.92 5.47
C ALA A 109 -10.99 -17.56 6.87
N ILE A 110 -10.80 -16.78 7.93
CA ILE A 110 -10.87 -17.24 9.32
C ILE A 110 -12.26 -17.83 9.64
N LYS A 111 -13.34 -17.16 9.21
CA LYS A 111 -14.71 -17.67 9.40
C LYS A 111 -14.91 -18.99 8.67
N ALA A 112 -14.42 -19.11 7.44
CA ALA A 112 -14.49 -20.34 6.67
C ALA A 112 -13.69 -21.48 7.33
N LEU A 113 -12.49 -21.20 7.88
CA LEU A 113 -11.69 -22.20 8.60
C LEU A 113 -12.35 -22.68 9.89
N ARG A 114 -12.99 -21.76 10.64
CA ARG A 114 -13.76 -22.13 11.84
C ARG A 114 -14.98 -23.00 11.52
N GLN A 115 -15.70 -22.70 10.44
CA GLN A 115 -16.84 -23.50 9.99
C GLN A 115 -16.43 -24.89 9.51
N ARG A 116 -15.23 -25.01 8.93
CA ARG A 116 -14.69 -26.28 8.44
C ARG A 116 -14.10 -27.18 9.54
N GLY A 117 -14.20 -26.77 10.81
CA GLY A 117 -13.80 -27.61 11.94
C GLY A 117 -12.31 -27.92 11.96
N PHE A 118 -11.46 -27.02 11.43
CA PHE A 118 -10.01 -27.11 11.64
C PHE A 118 -9.74 -26.99 13.13
N LYS A 119 -9.71 -28.15 13.78
CA LYS A 119 -9.40 -28.30 15.19
C LYS A 119 -7.89 -28.20 15.29
N MET A 120 -7.40 -27.06 15.80
CA MET A 120 -6.08 -27.09 16.42
C MET A 120 -6.24 -27.95 17.66
N PHE A 121 -5.36 -28.96 17.77
CA PHE A 121 -5.29 -29.96 18.83
C PHE A 121 -5.63 -29.42 20.22
#